data_AF-A0A7C5H9E1-F1
#
_entry.id   AF-A0A7C5H9E1-F1
#
_cell.length_a   1.000
_cell.length_b   1.000
_cell.length_c   1.000
_cell.angle_alpha   90.00
_cell.angle_beta   90.00
_cell.angle_gamma   90.00
#
_symmetry.space_group_name_H-M   'P 1'
#
loop_
_entity.id
_entity.type
_entity.pdbx_description
1 polymer ?
#
loop_
_entity_poly.entity_id
_entity_poly.type
_entity_poly.pdbx_seq_one_letter_code
_entity_poly.pdbx_strand_id
1 'polypeptide(L)'
;MDRAKNEEIDRLEALFLPVVEEIVERWAEGKPPKPSPAATSDKPSGYFRLTNYLLDYLVRHQEFPEGAHRMPEGRDRFGTFEPGFVVNFDAVIGDSVLPKV
;
A
#
# COMPACT_ATOMS: atom_id res chain seq x y z
N MET A 1 -5.11 14.43 21.43
CA MET A 1 -4.28 13.52 20.63
C MET A 1 -2.86 14.05 20.74
N ASP A 2 -1.97 13.31 21.39
CA ASP A 2 -0.70 13.83 21.89
C ASP A 2 0.32 14.02 20.77
N ARG A 3 0.96 15.19 20.72
CA ARG A 3 1.98 15.55 19.72
C ARG A 3 3.07 14.48 19.56
N ALA A 4 3.52 13.89 20.66
CA ALA A 4 4.53 12.83 20.66
C ALA A 4 4.06 11.56 19.91
N LYS A 5 2.76 11.25 19.93
CA LYS A 5 2.20 10.11 19.20
C LYS A 5 2.19 10.37 17.69
N ASN A 6 1.92 11.60 17.28
CA ASN A 6 1.97 11.98 15.87
C ASN A 6 3.41 11.97 15.34
N GLU A 7 4.37 12.51 16.12
CA GLU A 7 5.79 12.48 15.75
C GLU A 7 6.33 11.04 15.61
N GLU A 8 5.83 10.09 16.41
CA GLU A 8 6.19 8.68 16.27
C GLU A 8 5.58 8.03 15.03
N ILE A 9 4.31 8.31 14.73
CA ILE A 9 3.66 7.83 13.50
C ILE A 9 4.41 8.35 12.28
N ASP A 10 4.74 9.64 12.23
CA ASP A 10 5.47 10.24 11.12
C ASP A 10 6.86 9.59 10.94
N ARG A 11 7.55 9.25 12.04
CA ARG A 11 8.82 8.51 11.99
C ARG A 11 8.66 7.10 11.42
N LEU A 12 7.66 6.35 11.89
CA LEU A 12 7.41 5.00 11.41
C LEU A 12 6.96 5.00 9.95
N GLU A 13 6.13 5.96 9.55
CA GLU A 13 5.74 6.13 8.15
C GLU A 13 6.96 6.40 7.27
N ALA A 14 7.83 7.34 7.65
CA ALA A 14 9.05 7.63 6.91
C ALA A 14 10.03 6.44 6.85
N LEU A 15 10.10 5.64 7.91
CA LEU A 15 10.92 4.44 7.98
C LEU A 15 10.40 3.33 7.06
N PHE A 16 9.08 3.09 7.04
CA PHE A 16 8.47 1.99 6.30
C PHE A 16 8.10 2.33 4.86
N LEU A 17 7.89 3.60 4.51
CA LEU A 17 7.47 3.98 3.16
C LEU A 17 8.38 3.43 2.04
N PRO A 18 9.72 3.46 2.13
CA PRO A 18 10.56 2.94 1.04
C PRO A 18 10.36 1.45 0.75
N VAL A 19 10.25 0.62 1.79
CA VAL A 19 10.01 -0.83 1.60
C VAL A 19 8.60 -1.11 1.10
N VAL A 20 7.62 -0.31 1.53
CA VAL A 20 6.24 -0.37 1.01
C VAL A 20 6.21 -0.05 -0.47
N GLU A 21 6.87 1.03 -0.90
CA GLU A 21 6.94 1.39 -2.32
C GLU A 21 7.59 0.28 -3.14
N GLU A 22 8.72 -0.28 -2.68
CA GLU A 22 9.38 -1.40 -3.38
C GLU A 22 8.47 -2.64 -3.53
N ILE A 23 7.74 -3.01 -2.48
CA ILE A 23 6.79 -4.13 -2.51
C ILE A 23 5.66 -3.86 -3.50
N VAL A 24 5.07 -2.67 -3.46
CA VAL A 24 3.93 -2.32 -4.31
C VAL A 24 4.34 -2.11 -5.77
N GLU A 25 5.56 -1.63 -6.04
CA GLU A 25 6.11 -1.55 -7.39
C GLU A 25 6.30 -2.93 -8.01
N ARG A 26 6.87 -3.89 -7.27
CA ARG A 26 6.95 -5.30 -7.72
C ARG A 26 5.58 -5.91 -7.95
N TRP A 27 4.62 -5.64 -7.06
CA TRP A 27 3.24 -6.04 -7.32
C TRP A 27 2.70 -5.39 -8.59
N ALA A 28 3.01 -4.13 -8.88
CA ALA A 28 2.49 -3.43 -10.06
C ALA A 28 3.11 -3.91 -11.38
N GLU A 29 4.26 -4.56 -11.36
CA GLU A 29 4.98 -4.99 -12.54
C GLU A 29 4.11 -5.89 -13.46
N GLY A 30 4.08 -5.56 -14.75
CA GLY A 30 3.28 -6.26 -15.77
C GLY A 30 1.77 -6.02 -15.70
N LYS A 31 1.25 -5.30 -14.68
CA LYS A 31 -0.16 -4.92 -14.62
C LYS A 31 -0.42 -3.72 -15.55
N PRO A 32 -1.57 -3.69 -16.26
CA PRO A 32 -1.91 -2.56 -17.11
C PRO A 32 -2.11 -1.29 -16.26
N PRO A 33 -1.75 -0.11 -16.78
CA PRO A 33 -2.03 1.16 -16.13
C PRO A 33 -3.54 1.32 -15.95
N LYS A 34 -3.94 2.13 -14.98
CA LYS A 34 -5.35 2.44 -14.77
C LYS A 34 -5.96 3.01 -16.07
N PRO A 35 -7.03 2.42 -16.63
CA PRO A 35 -7.57 2.79 -17.94
C PRO A 35 -8.35 4.12 -17.93
N SER A 36 -8.22 4.93 -16.88
CA SER A 36 -8.96 6.19 -16.78
C SER A 36 -8.26 7.29 -17.59
N PRO A 37 -8.96 7.98 -18.50
CA PRO A 37 -8.40 9.10 -19.26
C PRO A 37 -8.03 10.30 -18.36
N ALA A 38 -8.45 10.25 -17.10
CA ALA A 38 -8.13 11.24 -16.11
C ALA A 38 -7.24 10.67 -14.99
N ALA A 39 -6.55 9.56 -15.25
CA ALA A 39 -5.42 9.12 -14.43
C ALA A 39 -4.32 10.18 -14.47
N THR A 40 -3.74 10.49 -13.30
CA THR A 40 -2.57 11.39 -13.18
C THR A 40 -1.26 10.62 -13.06
N SER A 41 -1.33 9.31 -13.25
CA SER A 41 -0.23 8.39 -13.01
C SER A 41 -0.45 7.10 -13.81
N ASP A 42 0.63 6.51 -14.29
CA ASP A 42 0.62 5.23 -15.02
C ASP A 42 0.48 4.00 -14.10
N LYS A 43 0.24 4.21 -12.80
CA LYS A 43 0.06 3.11 -11.86
C LYS A 43 -1.24 2.34 -12.12
N PRO A 44 -1.25 1.01 -11.89
CA PRO A 44 -2.46 0.21 -12.00
C PRO A 44 -3.52 0.62 -10.97
N SER A 45 -4.78 0.28 -11.25
CA SER A 45 -5.85 0.43 -10.25
C SER A 45 -5.50 -0.34 -8.98
N GLY A 46 -5.67 0.30 -7.82
CA GLY A 46 -5.36 -0.29 -6.52
C GLY A 46 -3.95 -0.04 -6.01
N TYR A 47 -3.01 0.49 -6.82
CA TYR A 47 -1.64 0.80 -6.40
C TYR A 47 -1.61 1.61 -5.10
N PHE A 48 -2.17 2.81 -5.12
CA PHE A 48 -2.16 3.70 -3.95
C PHE A 48 -2.99 3.15 -2.79
N ARG A 49 -4.04 2.36 -3.06
CA ARG A 49 -4.80 1.70 -1.99
C ARG A 49 -3.94 0.66 -1.28
N LEU A 50 -3.17 -0.12 -2.02
CA LEU A 50 -2.27 -1.13 -1.47
C LEU A 50 -1.12 -0.46 -0.72
N THR A 51 -0.52 0.60 -1.27
CA THR A 51 0.51 1.42 -0.58
C THR A 51 0.00 1.90 0.77
N ASN A 52 -1.16 2.57 0.80
CA ASN A 52 -1.71 3.13 2.03
C ASN A 52 -2.09 2.03 3.04
N TYR A 53 -2.67 0.93 2.55
CA TYR A 53 -3.02 -0.20 3.42
C TYR A 53 -1.79 -0.81 4.07
N LEU A 54 -0.75 -1.09 3.28
CA LEU A 54 0.46 -1.73 3.79
C LEU A 54 1.19 -0.80 4.75
N LEU A 55 1.31 0.49 4.42
CA LEU A 55 1.93 1.47 5.32
C LEU A 55 1.20 1.57 6.66
N ASP A 56 -0.13 1.71 6.66
CA ASP A 56 -0.93 1.76 7.89
C ASP A 56 -0.82 0.47 8.71
N TYR A 57 -0.76 -0.69 8.05
CA TYR A 57 -0.54 -1.97 8.72
C TYR A 57 0.83 -1.99 9.42
N LEU A 58 1.90 -1.64 8.71
CA LEU A 58 3.25 -1.64 9.26
C LEU A 58 3.41 -0.65 10.43
N VAL A 59 2.82 0.54 10.34
CA VAL A 59 2.85 1.52 11.44
C VAL A 59 2.16 0.96 12.69
N ARG A 60 1.08 0.20 12.54
CA ARG A 60 0.29 -0.33 13.66
C ARG A 60 0.88 -1.60 14.27
N HIS A 61 1.43 -2.47 13.43
CA HIS A 61 1.81 -3.83 13.82
C HIS A 61 3.32 -4.04 13.82
N GLN A 62 4.09 -3.19 13.13
CA GLN A 62 5.54 -3.30 12.96
C GLN A 62 6.00 -4.67 12.42
N GLU A 63 5.10 -5.35 11.72
CA GLU A 63 5.29 -6.66 11.10
C GLU A 63 4.56 -6.69 9.77
N PHE A 64 5.01 -7.55 8.86
CA PHE A 64 4.35 -7.74 7.59
C PHE A 64 3.00 -8.45 7.76
N PRO A 65 1.97 -8.10 6.98
CA PRO A 65 0.74 -8.89 6.91
C PRO A 65 1.02 -10.26 6.29
N GLU A 66 0.30 -11.28 6.73
CA GLU A 66 0.46 -12.67 6.29
C GLU A 66 -0.77 -13.15 5.52
N GLY A 67 -0.57 -13.99 4.50
CA GLY A 67 -1.64 -14.63 3.75
C GLY A 67 -2.48 -13.68 2.89
N ALA A 68 -3.74 -14.04 2.65
CA ALA A 68 -4.61 -13.37 1.70
C ALA A 68 -5.53 -12.34 2.37
N HIS A 69 -5.40 -11.08 1.96
CA HIS A 69 -6.20 -9.97 2.46
C HIS A 69 -7.10 -9.39 1.36
N ARG A 70 -8.36 -9.11 1.68
CA ARG A 70 -9.27 -8.40 0.78
C ARG A 70 -9.10 -6.90 0.94
N MET A 71 -8.63 -6.25 -0.11
CA MET A 71 -8.60 -4.79 -0.21
C MET A 71 -10.02 -4.26 -0.46
N PRO A 72 -10.41 -3.18 0.22
CA PRO A 72 -11.75 -2.62 0.08
C PRO A 72 -11.96 -2.04 -1.32
N GLU A 73 -13.23 -1.95 -1.68
CA GLU A 73 -13.69 -1.16 -2.82
C GLU A 73 -13.30 0.31 -2.63
N GLY A 74 -12.97 0.98 -3.73
CA GLY A 74 -12.57 2.37 -3.74
C GLY A 74 -13.44 3.21 -4.65
N ARG A 75 -13.20 4.51 -4.61
CA ARG A 75 -13.62 5.43 -5.64
C ARG A 75 -12.43 6.24 -6.09
N ASP A 76 -12.37 6.55 -7.37
CA ASP A 76 -11.41 7.51 -7.86
C ASP A 76 -11.85 8.94 -7.60
N ARG A 77 -10.99 9.91 -7.94
CA ARG A 77 -11.25 11.34 -7.74
C ARG A 77 -12.47 11.88 -8.51
N PHE A 78 -13.02 11.12 -9.47
CA PHE A 78 -14.23 11.44 -10.22
C PHE A 78 -15.46 10.68 -9.69
N GLY A 79 -15.31 9.93 -8.60
CA GLY A 79 -16.37 9.13 -8.00
C GLY A 79 -16.60 7.79 -8.71
N THR A 80 -15.79 7.44 -9.71
CA THR A 80 -15.88 6.15 -10.42
C THR A 80 -15.54 5.03 -9.47
N PHE A 81 -16.37 4.00 -9.46
CA PHE A 81 -16.15 2.83 -8.63
C PHE A 81 -14.90 2.06 -9.06
N GLU A 82 -14.07 1.69 -8.10
CA GLU A 82 -12.96 0.77 -8.29
C GLU A 82 -13.21 -0.49 -7.44
N PRO A 83 -13.29 -1.67 -8.06
CA PRO A 83 -13.58 -2.90 -7.32
C PRO A 83 -12.50 -3.18 -6.28
N GLY A 84 -12.92 -3.82 -5.19
CA GLY A 84 -12.02 -4.46 -4.25
C GLY A 84 -11.27 -5.60 -4.92
N PHE A 85 -10.10 -5.94 -4.40
CA PHE A 85 -9.25 -6.98 -4.93
C PHE A 85 -8.60 -7.76 -3.79
N VAL A 86 -8.15 -8.97 -4.06
CA VAL A 86 -7.44 -9.80 -3.07
C VAL A 86 -5.95 -9.71 -3.32
N VAL A 87 -5.19 -9.55 -2.26
CA VAL A 87 -3.72 -9.56 -2.28
C VAL A 87 -3.24 -10.72 -1.42
N ASN A 88 -2.41 -11.59 -1.98
CA ASN A 88 -1.67 -12.59 -1.20
C ASN A 88 -0.33 -11.98 -0.79
N PHE A 89 -0.20 -11.60 0.47
CA PHE A 89 0.99 -10.92 0.98
C PHE A 89 2.22 -11.84 1.04
N ASP A 90 2.04 -13.14 1.24
CA ASP A 90 3.15 -14.11 1.20
C ASP A 90 3.88 -14.06 -0.16
N ALA A 91 3.13 -13.88 -1.24
CA ALA A 91 3.69 -13.79 -2.59
C ALA A 91 4.21 -12.39 -2.93
N VAL A 92 3.55 -11.33 -2.42
CA VAL A 92 3.87 -9.94 -2.76
C VAL A 92 5.08 -9.42 -1.99
N ILE A 93 5.22 -9.83 -0.73
CA ILE A 93 6.33 -9.43 0.14
C ILE A 93 7.59 -10.19 -0.28
N GLY A 94 7.46 -11.50 -0.50
CA GLY A 94 8.58 -12.36 -0.90
C GLY A 94 9.74 -12.27 0.10
N ASP A 95 10.94 -11.97 -0.40
CA ASP A 95 12.17 -11.88 0.40
C ASP A 95 12.40 -10.49 1.04
N SER A 96 11.39 -9.61 1.05
CA SER A 96 11.51 -8.30 1.68
C SER A 96 11.78 -8.41 3.18
N VAL A 97 12.56 -7.45 3.69
CA VAL A 97 12.90 -7.35 5.10
C VAL A 97 12.45 -6.00 5.62
N LEU A 98 11.76 -5.98 6.75
CA LEU A 98 11.41 -4.73 7.42
C LEU A 98 12.66 -4.06 7.99
N PRO A 99 12.78 -2.72 7.86
CA PRO A 99 13.79 -1.98 8.59
C PRO A 99 13.55 -2.09 10.09
N LYS A 100 14.64 -2.07 10.87
CA LYS A 100 14.57 -2.15 12.34
C LYS A 100 14.10 -0.80 12.90
N VAL A 101 13.11 -0.85 13.79
CA VAL A 101 12.64 0.29 14.60
C VAL A 101 13.62 0.56 15.74
#